data_AF-A0A0J6WRD6-F1
#
_entry.id   AF-A0A0J6WRD6-F1
#
_cell.length_a   1.000
_cell.length_b   1.000
_cell.length_c   1.000
_cell.angle_alpha   90.00
_cell.angle_beta   90.00
_cell.angle_gamma   90.00
#
_symmetry.space_group_name_H-M   'P 1'
#
loop_
_entity.id
_entity.type
_entity.pdbx_description
1 polymer ?
#
loop_
_entity_poly.entity_id
_entity_poly.type
_entity_poly.pdbx_seq_one_letter_code
_entity_poly.pdbx_strand_id
1 'polypeptide(L)' 'DSEEVTRDNVIDKVESYEGEKLDTDTYTFKEPEKTSDGKWGFSYDDKDGNLAGSYTVDTDDGYVTKYDENGDKIGSGY' A
#
# COMPACT_ATOMS: atom_id res chain seq x y z
N ASP A 1 -16.23 -9.88 11.48
CA ASP A 1 -16.17 -8.47 11.06
C ASP A 1 -15.30 -8.35 9.84
N SER A 2 -15.84 -7.81 8.74
CA SER A 2 -15.01 -7.14 7.75
C SER A 2 -14.66 -5.80 8.38
N GLU A 3 -13.42 -5.67 8.85
CA GLU A 3 -12.94 -4.42 9.41
C GLU A 3 -12.73 -3.43 8.26
N GLU A 4 -13.53 -2.36 8.23
CA GLU A 4 -13.44 -1.32 7.21
C GLU A 4 -12.00 -0.76 7.17
N VAL A 5 -11.45 -0.60 5.97
CA VAL A 5 -10.10 -0.04 5.84
C VAL A 5 -10.14 1.46 6.06
N THR A 6 -9.33 1.91 7.02
CA THR A 6 -9.13 3.29 7.41
C THR A 6 -7.67 3.68 7.17
N ARG A 7 -7.38 4.98 7.26
CA ARG A 7 -6.00 5.49 7.14
C ARG A 7 -5.05 4.85 8.15
N ASP A 8 -5.55 4.50 9.34
CA ASP A 8 -4.74 3.95 10.42
C ASP A 8 -4.42 2.46 10.23
N ASN A 9 -5.31 1.68 9.61
CA ASN A 9 -5.10 0.23 9.42
C ASN A 9 -4.64 -0.16 8.00
N VAL A 10 -4.61 0.75 7.04
CA VAL A 10 -4.17 0.43 5.66
C VAL A 10 -2.74 -0.10 5.61
N ILE A 11 -1.82 0.45 6.41
CA ILE A 11 -0.44 -0.04 6.49
C ILE A 11 -0.42 -1.45 7.08
N ASP A 12 -1.20 -1.69 8.14
CA ASP A 12 -1.33 -3.01 8.76
C ASP A 12 -1.84 -4.07 7.77
N LYS A 13 -2.80 -3.71 6.89
CA LYS A 13 -3.24 -4.61 5.80
C LYS A 13 -2.10 -4.95 4.83
N VAL A 14 -1.29 -3.96 4.45
CA VAL A 14 -0.14 -4.21 3.56
C VAL A 14 0.95 -5.04 4.23
N GLU A 15 1.25 -4.79 5.50
CA GLU A 15 2.21 -5.59 6.28
C GLU A 15 1.72 -7.04 6.45
N SER A 16 0.41 -7.25 6.64
CA SER A 16 -0.20 -8.58 6.64
C SER A 16 0.00 -9.30 5.31
N TYR A 17 -0.21 -8.60 4.18
CA TYR A 17 -0.03 -9.14 2.84
C TYR A 17 1.44 -9.48 2.52
N GLU A 18 2.39 -8.62 2.89
CA GLU A 18 3.82 -8.90 2.69
C GLU A 18 4.32 -9.98 3.69
N GLY A 19 3.61 -10.19 4.80
CA GLY A 19 3.97 -11.13 5.87
C GLY A 19 5.07 -10.60 6.78
N GLU A 20 5.47 -9.35 6.61
CA GLU A 20 6.51 -8.66 7.36
C GLU A 20 6.25 -7.16 7.40
N LYS A 21 7.00 -6.45 8.26
CA LYS A 21 6.88 -5.00 8.36
C LYS A 21 7.49 -4.33 7.14
N LEU A 22 6.89 -3.21 6.73
CA LEU A 22 7.40 -2.44 5.60
C LEU A 22 8.82 -1.93 5.89
N ASP A 23 9.73 -2.14 4.93
CA ASP A 23 11.15 -1.81 5.09
C ASP A 23 11.39 -0.29 5.00
N THR A 24 11.24 0.40 6.14
CA THR A 24 11.48 1.84 6.27
C THR A 24 12.97 2.22 6.27
N ASP A 25 13.84 1.23 6.45
CA ASP A 25 15.29 1.40 6.38
C ASP A 25 15.75 1.62 4.94
N THR A 26 15.10 0.99 3.96
CA THR A 26 15.39 1.08 2.53
C THR A 26 14.46 2.08 1.81
N TYR A 27 13.20 2.17 2.21
CA TYR A 27 12.20 2.98 1.52
C TYR A 27 11.62 4.09 2.40
N THR A 28 11.02 5.08 1.73
CA THR A 28 10.24 6.14 2.36
C THR A 28 8.79 6.01 1.91
N PHE A 29 7.92 5.60 2.83
CA PHE A 29 6.49 5.43 2.55
C PHE A 29 5.76 6.77 2.71
N LYS A 30 5.00 7.16 1.69
CA LYS A 30 4.12 8.33 1.75
C LYS A 30 2.88 8.02 2.56
N GLU A 31 2.22 9.07 3.03
CA GLU A 31 0.98 8.92 3.78
C GLU A 31 -0.13 8.31 2.90
N PRO A 32 -0.94 7.39 3.43
CA PRO A 32 -2.09 6.84 2.71
C PRO A 32 -3.16 7.90 2.43
N GLU A 33 -3.63 7.91 1.21
CA GLU A 33 -4.67 8.80 0.71
C GLU A 33 -5.81 8.01 0.06
N LYS A 34 -7.02 8.57 0.06
CA LYS A 34 -8.13 8.00 -0.69
C LYS A 34 -7.94 8.28 -2.18
N THR A 35 -7.92 7.21 -2.96
CA THR A 35 -7.93 7.25 -4.41
C THR A 35 -9.30 7.70 -4.93
N SER A 36 -9.37 8.12 -6.20
CA SER A 36 -10.64 8.48 -6.85
C SER A 36 -11.63 7.31 -6.94
N ASP A 37 -11.15 6.07 -6.83
CA ASP A 37 -11.93 4.83 -6.84
C ASP A 37 -12.47 4.47 -5.45
N GLY A 38 -12.23 5.30 -4.43
CA GLY A 38 -12.67 5.08 -3.05
C GLY A 38 -11.72 4.23 -2.21
N LYS A 39 -10.76 3.53 -2.83
CA LYS A 39 -9.72 2.74 -2.17
C LYS A 39 -8.72 3.59 -1.42
N TRP A 40 -7.99 3.01 -0.47
CA TRP A 40 -6.80 3.64 0.09
C TRP A 40 -5.57 3.30 -0.73
N GLY A 41 -4.64 4.24 -0.86
CA GLY A 41 -3.36 3.95 -1.50
C GLY A 41 -2.24 4.86 -1.01
N PHE A 42 -1.02 4.36 -1.10
CA PHE A 42 0.20 5.12 -0.82
C PHE A 42 1.30 4.68 -1.77
N SER A 43 2.19 5.62 -2.09
CA SER A 43 3.43 5.32 -2.81
C SER A 43 4.60 5.24 -1.85
N TYR A 44 5.67 4.59 -2.28
CA TYR A 44 6.93 4.58 -1.56
C TYR A 44 8.08 4.88 -2.53
N ASP A 45 9.01 5.68 -2.03
CA ASP A 45 10.18 6.12 -2.77
C ASP A 45 11.43 5.42 -2.20
N ASP A 46 12.47 5.26 -3.01
CA ASP A 46 13.79 4.85 -2.52
C ASP A 46 14.51 6.01 -1.78
N LYS A 47 15.70 5.78 -1.20
CA LYS A 47 16.43 6.82 -0.45
C LYS A 47 16.91 8.00 -1.29
N ASP A 48 17.07 7.81 -2.59
CA ASP A 48 17.36 8.85 -3.56
C ASP A 48 16.09 9.62 -3.99
N GLY A 49 14.91 9.20 -3.53
CA GLY A 49 13.64 9.86 -3.75
C GLY A 49 12.96 9.53 -5.08
N ASN A 50 13.36 8.44 -5.74
CA ASN A 50 12.65 7.94 -6.93
C ASN A 50 11.51 7.03 -6.50
N LEU A 51 10.40 7.09 -7.24
CA LEU A 51 9.26 6.23 -7.00
C LEU A 51 9.69 4.77 -7.17
N ALA A 52 9.58 3.97 -6.11
CA ALA A 52 9.91 2.55 -6.13
C ALA A 52 8.66 1.67 -6.31
N GLY A 53 7.50 2.19 -5.96
CA GLY A 53 6.22 1.54 -6.20
C GLY A 53 5.07 2.14 -5.42
N SER A 54 3.93 1.46 -5.45
CA SER A 54 2.75 1.86 -4.68
C SER A 54 1.88 0.68 -4.30
N TYR A 55 1.02 0.91 -3.32
CA TYR A 55 0.00 -0.03 -2.88
C TYR A 55 -1.38 0.62 -2.96
N THR A 56 -2.38 -0.17 -3.31
CA THR A 56 -3.80 0.15 -3.08
C THR A 56 -4.45 -0.94 -2.25
N VAL A 57 -5.38 -0.55 -1.38
CA VAL A 57 -6.10 -1.44 -0.47
C VAL A 57 -7.59 -1.15 -0.60
N ASP A 58 -8.35 -2.19 -0.91
CA ASP A 58 -9.80 -2.09 -1.06
C ASP A 58 -10.48 -1.77 0.27
N THR A 59 -11.38 -0.78 0.29
CA THR A 59 -12.01 -0.32 1.53
C THR A 59 -12.95 -1.32 2.16
N ASP A 60 -13.56 -2.16 1.32
CA ASP A 60 -14.65 -3.05 1.69
C ASP A 60 -14.13 -4.35 2.32
N ASP A 61 -13.00 -4.86 1.84
CA ASP A 61 -12.50 -6.17 2.22
C ASP A 61 -10.99 -6.23 2.50
N GLY A 62 -10.25 -5.15 2.29
CA GLY A 62 -8.81 -5.09 2.60
C GLY A 62 -7.91 -5.74 1.55
N TYR A 63 -8.41 -6.04 0.35
CA TYR A 63 -7.59 -6.60 -0.72
C TYR A 63 -6.48 -5.65 -1.13
N VAL A 64 -5.24 -6.10 -0.97
CA VAL A 64 -4.04 -5.34 -1.30
C VAL A 64 -3.66 -5.57 -2.76
N THR A 65 -3.30 -4.52 -3.47
CA THR A 65 -2.68 -4.56 -4.80
C THR A 65 -1.38 -3.77 -4.78
N LYS A 66 -0.30 -4.40 -5.25
CA LYS A 66 1.04 -3.83 -5.33
C LYS A 66 1.38 -3.46 -6.78
N TYR A 67 1.98 -2.30 -6.94
CA TYR A 67 2.42 -1.76 -8.22
C TYR A 67 3.90 -1.41 -8.17
N ASP A 68 4.58 -1.56 -9.30
CA ASP A 68 5.97 -1.13 -9.46
C ASP A 68 6.11 0.38 -9.71
N GLU A 69 7.34 0.83 -9.96
CA GLU A 69 7.69 2.23 -10.26
C GLU A 69 6.96 2.81 -11.49
N ASN A 70 6.51 1.98 -12.43
CA ASN A 70 5.81 2.39 -13.64
C ASN A 70 4.29 2.45 -13.43
N GLY A 71 3.80 1.97 -12.29
CA GLY A 71 2.38 1.79 -12.01
C GLY A 71 1.83 0.48 -12.58
N ASP A 72 2.68 -0.47 -12.98
CA ASP A 72 2.25 -1.78 -13.43
C ASP A 72 1.97 -2.68 -12.22
N LYS A 73 0.85 -3.41 -12.27
CA LYS A 73 0.47 -4.33 -11.20
C LYS A 73 1.42 -5.53 -11.19
N ILE A 74 2.09 -5.73 -10.06
CA ILE A 74 3.02 -6.84 -9.85
C ILE A 74 2.52 -7.89 -8.85
N GLY A 75 1.52 -7.56 -8.03
CA GLY A 75 0.94 -8.50 -7.06
C GLY A 75 -0.40 -8.04 -6.50
N SER A 76 -1.20 -8.98 -5.98
CA SER A 76 -2.39 -8.66 -5.19
C SER A 76 -2.87 -9.84 -4.35
N GLY A 77 -3.40 -9.57 -3.17
CA GLY A 77 -3.80 -10.60 -2.21
C GLY A 77 -4.27 -10.04 -0.87
N TYR A 78 -4.31 -10.93 0.12
CA TYR A 78 -4.61 -10.66 1.53
C TYR A 78 -3.42 -11.08 2.40
#